data_AF-A0AA89XF53-F1
#
_entry.id   AF-A0AA89XF53-F1
#
_cell.length_a   1.000
_cell.length_b   1.000
_cell.length_c   1.000
_cell.angle_alpha   90.00
_cell.angle_beta   90.00
_cell.angle_gamma   90.00
#
_symmetry.space_group_name_H-M   'P 1'
#
loop_
_entity.id
_entity.type
_entity.pdbx_description
1 polymer ?
#
loop_
_entity_poly.entity_id
_entity_poly.type
_entity_poly.pdbx_seq_one_letter_code
_entity_poly.pdbx_strand_id
1 'polypeptide(L)'
;MKKIVKAKVLPYVPITEADIDKAIDRGRRSKRLYANASNVRYENDSISIGFSDGSRILLPVAGLPEFKGFTLQDFQQLEVGFGGKALCCEGQDLDVSITGLIATSQPLMALATSLVASSNGRKSSAAKSAAARANGKKGGRPRKEVPEDGDSTDT
;
A
#
# COMPACT_ATOMS: atom_id res chain seq x y z
N MET A 1 -26.13 -0.77 -32.09
CA MET A 1 -25.36 -2.03 -32.22
C MET A 1 -25.11 -2.57 -30.81
N LYS A 2 -25.68 -3.72 -30.43
CA LYS A 2 -25.51 -4.30 -29.08
C LYS A 2 -24.23 -5.17 -29.06
N LYS A 3 -23.28 -4.87 -28.18
CA LYS A 3 -22.11 -5.73 -27.92
C LYS A 3 -22.55 -6.92 -27.07
N ILE A 4 -22.39 -8.13 -27.59
CA ILE A 4 -22.66 -9.38 -26.86
C ILE A 4 -21.33 -9.86 -26.27
N VAL A 5 -21.22 -9.87 -24.94
CA VAL A 5 -20.07 -10.45 -24.25
C VAL A 5 -20.34 -11.94 -24.06
N LYS A 6 -19.62 -12.81 -24.81
CA LYS A 6 -19.68 -14.27 -24.59
C LYS A 6 -18.91 -14.59 -23.30
N ALA A 7 -19.59 -15.19 -22.33
CA ALA A 7 -18.95 -15.68 -21.12
C ALA A 7 -17.97 -16.81 -21.45
N LYS A 8 -16.74 -16.72 -20.93
CA LYS A 8 -15.77 -17.82 -21.00
C LYS A 8 -16.23 -18.91 -20.04
N VAL A 9 -16.63 -20.06 -20.56
CA VAL A 9 -16.87 -21.25 -19.75
C VAL A 9 -15.51 -21.77 -19.30
N LEU A 10 -15.20 -21.61 -18.02
CA LEU A 10 -14.01 -22.19 -17.42
C LEU A 10 -14.33 -23.63 -17.02
N PRO A 11 -13.52 -24.63 -17.44
CA PRO A 11 -13.73 -26.00 -17.02
C PRO A 11 -13.52 -26.13 -15.51
N TYR A 12 -14.32 -26.98 -14.86
CA TYR A 12 -14.14 -27.32 -13.46
C TYR A 12 -12.80 -28.05 -13.29
N VAL A 13 -11.91 -27.46 -12.50
CA VAL A 13 -10.64 -28.09 -12.11
C VAL A 13 -10.74 -28.38 -10.61
N PRO A 14 -10.65 -29.66 -10.18
CA PRO A 14 -10.72 -30.00 -8.77
C PRO A 14 -9.52 -29.40 -8.03
N ILE A 15 -9.77 -28.84 -6.84
CA ILE A 15 -8.75 -28.25 -5.99
C ILE A 15 -7.84 -29.36 -5.48
N THR A 16 -6.55 -29.25 -5.75
CA THR A 16 -5.54 -30.20 -5.29
C THR A 16 -4.93 -29.79 -3.95
N GLU A 17 -4.28 -30.70 -3.23
CA GLU A 17 -3.50 -30.36 -2.03
C GLU A 17 -2.41 -29.31 -2.32
N ALA A 18 -1.76 -29.39 -3.49
CA ALA A 18 -0.78 -28.40 -3.91
C ALA A 18 -1.40 -26.99 -4.08
N ASP A 19 -2.66 -26.89 -4.51
CA ASP A 19 -3.38 -25.63 -4.59
C ASP A 19 -3.71 -25.08 -3.19
N ILE A 20 -4.05 -25.96 -2.25
CA ILE A 20 -4.29 -25.61 -0.84
C ILE A 20 -3.00 -25.08 -0.22
N ASP A 21 -1.88 -25.78 -0.37
CA ASP A 21 -0.57 -25.34 0.15
C ASP A 21 -0.14 -24.01 -0.46
N LYS A 22 -0.32 -23.86 -1.78
CA LYS A 22 -0.01 -22.61 -2.48
C LYS A 22 -0.89 -21.45 -1.98
N ALA A 23 -2.16 -21.71 -1.66
CA ALA A 23 -3.06 -20.73 -1.06
C ALA A 23 -2.65 -20.36 0.37
N ILE A 24 -2.26 -21.35 1.19
CA ILE A 24 -1.75 -21.15 2.55
C ILE A 24 -0.46 -20.31 2.52
N ASP A 25 0.49 -20.66 1.66
CA ASP A 25 1.76 -19.94 1.51
C ASP A 25 1.57 -18.52 0.99
N ARG A 26 0.61 -18.31 0.08
CA ARG A 26 0.19 -16.97 -0.35
C ARG A 26 -0.39 -16.20 0.84
N GLY A 27 -1.26 -16.81 1.63
CA GLY A 27 -1.83 -16.21 2.85
C GLY A 27 -0.77 -15.85 3.88
N ARG A 28 0.22 -16.72 4.13
CA ARG A 28 1.37 -16.46 5.02
C ARG A 28 2.26 -15.32 4.52
N ARG A 29 2.53 -15.26 3.21
CA ARG A 29 3.27 -14.13 2.61
C ARG A 29 2.50 -12.82 2.73
N SER A 30 1.18 -12.84 2.55
CA SER A 30 0.31 -11.69 2.77
C SER A 30 0.23 -11.27 4.24
N LYS A 31 0.32 -12.19 5.21
CA LYS A 31 0.38 -11.86 6.66
C LYS A 31 1.57 -10.97 7.04
N ARG A 32 2.66 -10.97 6.26
CA ARG A 32 3.83 -10.10 6.48
C ARG A 32 3.70 -8.70 5.88
N LEU A 33 2.73 -8.47 4.99
CA LEU A 33 2.61 -7.23 4.21
C LEU A 33 1.65 -6.21 4.82
N TYR A 34 0.74 -6.64 5.68
CA TYR A 34 -0.16 -5.74 6.38
C TYR A 34 0.42 -5.43 7.75
N ALA A 35 0.43 -4.16 8.12
CA ALA A 35 0.76 -3.73 9.47
C ALA A 35 -0.25 -4.42 10.41
N ASN A 36 0.20 -5.48 11.10
CA ASN A 36 -0.66 -6.24 11.99
C ASN A 36 -0.80 -5.41 13.26
N ALA A 37 -1.95 -4.77 13.42
CA ALA A 37 -2.24 -4.05 14.64
C ALA A 37 -2.25 -5.03 15.82
N SER A 38 -1.81 -4.52 16.96
CA SER A 38 -1.62 -5.26 18.20
C SER A 38 -2.48 -4.70 19.33
N ASN A 39 -2.81 -3.41 19.28
CA ASN A 39 -3.68 -2.74 20.23
C ASN A 39 -4.35 -1.53 19.58
N VAL A 40 -5.46 -1.12 20.19
CA VAL A 40 -6.19 0.11 19.86
C VAL A 40 -6.50 0.84 21.16
N ARG A 41 -6.48 2.17 21.13
CA ARG A 41 -6.91 3.04 22.22
C ARG A 41 -7.60 4.27 21.65
N TYR A 42 -8.50 4.84 22.42
CA TYR A 42 -9.05 6.16 22.13
C TYR A 42 -8.40 7.19 23.06
N GLU A 43 -7.80 8.21 22.47
CA GLU A 43 -7.11 9.30 23.17
C GLU A 43 -7.21 10.60 22.37
N ASN A 44 -7.48 11.72 23.05
CA ASN A 44 -7.50 13.07 22.43
C ASN A 44 -8.34 13.15 21.14
N ASP A 45 -9.60 12.70 21.21
CA ASP A 45 -10.53 12.65 20.07
C ASP A 45 -10.02 11.85 18.85
N SER A 46 -9.07 10.94 19.08
CA SER A 46 -8.39 10.17 18.05
C SER A 46 -8.30 8.69 18.42
N ILE A 47 -8.27 7.85 17.40
CA ILE A 47 -8.02 6.42 17.54
C ILE A 47 -6.53 6.18 17.31
N SER A 48 -5.90 5.66 18.35
CA SER A 48 -4.49 5.25 18.39
C SER A 48 -4.40 3.77 18.07
N ILE A 49 -3.83 3.43 16.91
CA ILE A 49 -3.65 2.05 16.44
C ILE A 49 -2.17 1.70 16.58
N GLY A 50 -1.85 0.74 17.44
CA GLY A 50 -0.47 0.31 17.71
C GLY A 50 -0.09 -0.98 17.00
N PHE A 51 1.13 -1.04 16.47
CA PHE A 51 1.68 -2.19 15.75
C PHE A 51 2.70 -2.96 16.59
N SER A 52 3.04 -4.18 16.15
CA SER A 52 3.93 -5.08 16.88
C SER A 52 5.36 -4.54 17.08
N ASP A 53 5.78 -3.57 16.27
CA ASP A 53 7.08 -2.91 16.37
C ASP A 53 7.08 -1.70 17.34
N GLY A 54 5.97 -1.46 18.04
CA GLY A 54 5.79 -0.34 18.96
C GLY A 54 5.42 0.97 18.28
N SER A 55 5.40 1.02 16.94
CA SER A 55 4.90 2.18 16.21
C SER A 55 3.40 2.34 16.41
N ARG A 56 2.90 3.58 16.30
CA ARG A 56 1.48 3.88 16.37
C ARG A 56 1.07 4.89 15.31
N ILE A 57 -0.17 4.79 14.86
CA ILE A 57 -0.83 5.80 14.03
C ILE A 57 -2.02 6.34 14.84
N LEU A 58 -2.11 7.66 14.94
CA LEU A 58 -3.28 8.35 15.49
C LEU A 58 -4.14 8.88 14.35
N LEU A 59 -5.42 8.53 14.35
CA LEU A 59 -6.41 8.96 13.37
C LEU A 59 -7.53 9.76 14.07
N PRO A 60 -7.75 11.04 13.72
CA PRO A 60 -8.85 11.82 14.29
C PRO A 60 -10.21 11.24 13.94
N VAL A 61 -11.08 11.08 14.94
CA VAL A 61 -12.43 10.51 14.75
C VAL A 61 -13.30 11.40 13.87
N ALA A 62 -13.10 12.71 13.90
CA ALA A 62 -13.89 13.66 13.12
C ALA A 62 -13.88 13.40 11.60
N GLY A 63 -12.84 12.73 11.09
CA GLY A 63 -12.72 12.37 9.67
C GLY A 63 -13.21 10.96 9.32
N LEU A 64 -13.72 10.21 10.30
CA LEU A 64 -14.06 8.80 10.17
C LEU A 64 -15.58 8.60 10.35
N PRO A 65 -16.36 8.52 9.26
CA PRO A 65 -17.80 8.37 9.34
C PRO A 65 -18.25 7.08 10.03
N GLU A 66 -17.40 6.06 10.07
CA GLU A 66 -17.66 4.76 10.68
C GLU A 66 -17.87 4.85 12.20
N PHE A 67 -17.31 5.87 12.84
CA PHE A 67 -17.43 6.10 14.29
C PHE A 67 -18.44 7.21 14.62
N LYS A 68 -19.26 7.64 13.66
CA LYS A 68 -20.24 8.69 13.89
C LYS A 68 -21.29 8.20 14.88
N GLY A 69 -21.40 8.90 16.02
CA GLY A 69 -22.34 8.55 17.09
C GLY A 69 -21.78 7.56 18.12
N PHE A 70 -20.52 7.14 17.99
CA PHE A 70 -19.84 6.38 19.05
C PHE A 70 -19.75 7.22 20.33
N THR A 71 -20.10 6.60 21.45
CA THR A 71 -19.88 7.14 22.78
C THR A 71 -18.47 6.79 23.27
N LEU A 72 -18.03 7.45 24.35
CA LEU A 72 -16.76 7.11 25.01
C LEU A 72 -16.70 5.64 25.46
N GLN A 73 -17.84 5.07 25.87
CA GLN A 73 -17.93 3.67 26.28
C GLN A 73 -17.77 2.71 25.09
N ASP A 74 -18.26 3.09 23.91
CA ASP A 74 -18.08 2.30 22.69
C ASP A 74 -16.61 2.31 22.26
N PHE A 75 -15.95 3.47 22.34
CA PHE A 75 -14.51 3.58 22.06
C PHE A 75 -13.65 2.73 23.00
N GLN A 76 -14.06 2.56 24.26
CA GLN A 76 -13.37 1.70 25.23
C GLN A 76 -13.54 0.20 24.93
N GLN A 77 -14.60 -0.17 24.19
CA GLN A 77 -14.88 -1.54 23.77
C GLN A 77 -14.26 -1.88 22.40
N LEU A 78 -13.51 -0.95 21.79
CA LEU A 78 -12.82 -1.24 20.54
C LEU A 78 -11.70 -2.26 20.78
N GLU A 79 -11.70 -3.29 19.94
CA GLU A 79 -10.69 -4.33 19.95
C GLU A 79 -10.07 -4.49 18.55
N VAL A 80 -8.87 -5.09 18.51
CA VAL A 80 -8.21 -5.41 17.26
C VAL A 80 -8.60 -6.84 16.85
N GLY A 81 -9.39 -6.96 15.78
CA GLY A 81 -9.86 -8.23 15.25
C GLY A 81 -9.17 -8.67 13.96
N PHE A 82 -9.68 -9.78 13.40
CA PHE A 82 -9.27 -10.34 12.11
C PHE A 82 -7.75 -10.54 11.94
N GLY A 83 -7.06 -10.88 13.03
CA GLY A 83 -5.62 -11.07 13.05
C GLY A 83 -4.83 -9.77 12.83
N GLY A 84 -5.30 -8.65 13.39
CA GLY A 84 -4.59 -7.37 13.31
C GLY A 84 -4.99 -6.51 12.11
N LYS A 85 -6.14 -6.79 11.48
CA LYS A 85 -6.54 -6.15 10.21
C LYS A 85 -7.73 -5.22 10.34
N ALA A 86 -8.55 -5.42 11.35
CA ALA A 86 -9.76 -4.63 11.56
C ALA A 86 -9.84 -4.16 13.01
N LEU A 87 -10.55 -3.06 13.23
CA LEU A 87 -11.08 -2.70 14.53
C LEU A 87 -12.50 -3.25 14.61
N CYS A 88 -12.81 -3.87 15.74
CA CYS A 88 -14.07 -4.53 16.01
C CYS A 88 -14.70 -3.92 17.27
N CYS A 89 -16.02 -3.74 17.26
CA CYS A 89 -16.79 -3.39 18.43
C CYS A 89 -18.11 -4.16 18.40
N GLU A 90 -18.22 -5.20 19.22
CA GLU A 90 -19.42 -6.06 19.25
C GLU A 90 -20.68 -5.27 19.66
N GLY A 91 -20.56 -4.37 20.63
CA GLY A 91 -21.69 -3.56 21.12
C GLY A 91 -22.32 -2.64 20.07
N GLN A 92 -21.57 -2.33 19.00
CA GLN A 92 -22.00 -1.48 17.89
C GLN A 92 -22.13 -2.23 16.56
N ASP A 93 -21.96 -3.56 16.56
CA ASP A 93 -21.90 -4.41 15.35
C ASP A 93 -20.96 -3.81 14.28
N LEU A 94 -19.81 -3.30 14.72
CA LEU A 94 -18.86 -2.58 13.87
C LEU A 94 -17.63 -3.44 13.59
N ASP A 95 -17.35 -3.67 12.31
CA ASP A 95 -16.09 -4.23 11.81
C ASP A 95 -15.49 -3.34 10.72
N VAL A 96 -14.37 -2.67 11.01
CA VAL A 96 -13.75 -1.71 10.08
C VAL A 96 -12.29 -2.02 9.79
N SER A 97 -11.93 -2.01 8.51
CA SER A 97 -10.56 -2.32 8.07
C SER A 97 -9.57 -1.23 8.48
N ILE A 98 -8.52 -1.59 9.21
CA ILE A 98 -7.46 -0.66 9.65
C ILE A 98 -6.76 -0.01 8.46
N THR A 99 -6.49 -0.77 7.40
CA THR A 99 -5.92 -0.20 6.17
C THR A 99 -6.87 0.79 5.48
N GLY A 100 -8.19 0.58 5.60
CA GLY A 100 -9.19 1.49 5.08
C GLY A 100 -9.19 2.80 5.87
N LEU A 101 -9.15 2.71 7.20
CA LEU A 101 -9.04 3.86 8.09
C LEU A 101 -7.78 4.67 7.80
N ILE A 102 -6.62 4.03 7.65
CA ILE A 102 -5.37 4.73 7.31
C ILE A 102 -5.46 5.40 5.93
N ALA A 103 -6.12 4.75 4.97
CA ALA A 103 -6.27 5.25 3.61
C ALA A 103 -7.17 6.49 3.50
N THR A 104 -7.93 6.84 4.54
CA THR A 104 -8.71 8.10 4.59
C THR A 104 -7.79 9.33 4.61
N SER A 105 -6.56 9.19 5.12
CA SER A 105 -5.60 10.28 5.23
C SER A 105 -4.79 10.48 3.94
N GLN A 106 -5.19 11.47 3.14
CA GLN A 106 -4.49 11.83 1.90
C GLN A 106 -2.99 12.12 2.10
N PRO A 107 -2.55 12.88 3.13
CA PRO A 107 -1.13 13.13 3.35
C PRO A 107 -0.34 11.85 3.67
N LEU A 108 -0.88 10.94 4.49
CA LEU A 108 -0.23 9.66 4.80
C LEU A 108 -0.12 8.79 3.55
N MET A 109 -1.15 8.77 2.71
CA MET A 109 -1.14 8.03 1.45
C MET A 109 -0.16 8.61 0.44
N ALA A 110 -0.05 9.94 0.35
CA ALA A 110 0.95 10.61 -0.48
C ALA A 110 2.38 10.27 -0.02
N LEU A 111 2.64 10.29 1.30
CA LEU A 111 3.91 9.88 1.88
C LEU A 111 4.24 8.41 1.56
N ALA A 112 3.32 7.50 1.83
CA ALA A 112 3.50 6.07 1.55
C ALA A 112 3.78 5.83 0.06
N THR A 113 3.05 6.50 -0.82
CA THR A 113 3.25 6.42 -2.28
C THR A 113 4.64 6.91 -2.67
N SER A 114 5.09 8.06 -2.13
CA SER A 114 6.41 8.61 -2.40
C SER A 114 7.54 7.68 -1.95
N LEU A 115 7.43 7.09 -0.76
CA LEU A 115 8.40 6.12 -0.23
C LEU A 115 8.48 4.86 -1.10
N VAL A 116 7.34 4.31 -1.50
CA VAL A 116 7.27 3.14 -2.38
C VAL A 116 7.84 3.46 -3.77
N ALA A 117 7.50 4.61 -4.33
CA ALA A 117 8.02 5.06 -5.63
C ALA A 117 9.55 5.23 -5.59
N SER A 118 10.08 5.86 -4.55
CA SER A 118 11.52 6.03 -4.34
C SER A 118 12.25 4.68 -4.21
N SER A 119 11.71 3.77 -3.39
CA SER A 119 12.24 2.42 -3.20
C SER A 119 12.27 1.62 -4.52
N ASN A 120 11.17 1.63 -5.27
CA ASN A 120 11.06 0.95 -6.56
C ASN A 120 11.92 1.60 -7.65
N GLY A 121 12.09 2.93 -7.60
CA GLY A 121 13.01 3.68 -8.45
C GLY A 121 14.46 3.25 -8.23
N ARG A 122 14.87 3.15 -6.96
CA ARG A 122 16.21 2.72 -6.53
C ARG A 122 16.49 1.25 -6.82
N LYS A 123 15.48 0.38 -6.78
CA LYS A 123 15.65 -1.05 -7.03
C LYS A 123 16.17 -1.27 -8.46
N SER A 124 17.43 -1.70 -8.55
CA SER A 124 18.03 -2.21 -9.78
C SER A 124 17.66 -3.69 -9.92
N SER A 125 17.32 -4.11 -11.13
CA SER A 125 17.11 -5.53 -11.45
C SER A 125 17.86 -5.85 -12.73
N ALA A 126 18.29 -7.10 -12.90
CA ALA A 126 18.99 -7.53 -14.10
C ALA A 126 18.17 -7.20 -15.37
N ALA A 127 16.85 -7.38 -15.32
CA ALA A 127 15.93 -7.00 -16.39
C ALA A 127 15.90 -5.48 -16.64
N LYS A 128 15.84 -4.65 -15.58
CA LYS A 128 15.87 -3.17 -15.69
C LYS A 128 17.21 -2.68 -16.24
N SER A 129 18.32 -3.30 -15.84
CA SER A 129 19.65 -3.00 -16.36
C SER A 129 19.81 -3.43 -17.82
N ALA A 130 19.33 -4.61 -18.21
CA ALA A 130 19.34 -5.06 -19.60
C ALA A 130 18.49 -4.16 -20.50
N ALA A 131 17.29 -3.79 -20.06
CA ALA A 131 16.42 -2.85 -20.75
C ALA A 131 17.08 -1.45 -20.87
N ALA A 132 17.70 -0.94 -19.81
CA ALA A 132 18.42 0.33 -19.84
C ALA A 132 19.57 0.33 -20.86
N ARG A 133 20.34 -0.76 -20.96
CA ARG A 133 21.41 -0.92 -21.97
C ARG A 133 20.83 -0.98 -23.39
N ALA A 134 19.77 -1.73 -23.60
CA ALA A 134 19.09 -1.81 -24.89
C ALA A 134 18.52 -0.44 -25.32
N ASN A 135 17.98 0.33 -24.37
CA ASN A 135 17.47 1.67 -24.62
C ASN A 135 18.60 2.69 -24.84
N GLY A 136 19.71 2.59 -24.11
CA GLY A 136 20.89 3.44 -24.32
C GLY A 136 21.50 3.27 -25.72
N LYS A 137 21.44 2.06 -26.29
CA LYS A 137 21.85 1.80 -27.69
C LYS A 137 20.96 2.51 -28.73
N LYS A 138 19.73 2.88 -28.36
CA LYS A 138 18.79 3.58 -29.25
C LYS A 138 18.95 5.12 -29.24
N GLY A 139 19.97 5.63 -28.54
CA GLY A 139 20.25 7.07 -28.43
C GLY A 139 19.88 7.59 -27.04
N GLY A 140 20.88 7.69 -26.16
CA GLY A 140 20.75 8.33 -24.86
C GLY A 140 20.71 9.86 -24.95
N ARG A 141 20.67 10.53 -23.80
CA ARG A 141 20.69 12.01 -23.70
C ARG A 141 21.87 12.57 -24.52
N PRO A 142 21.62 13.40 -25.55
CA PRO A 142 22.67 14.00 -26.36
C PRO A 142 23.70 14.69 -25.47
N ARG A 143 24.98 14.53 -25.79
CA ARG A 143 26.07 15.16 -25.03
C ARG A 143 25.93 16.67 -25.21
N LYS A 144 26.01 17.43 -24.11
CA LYS A 144 26.02 18.90 -24.18
C LYS A 144 27.31 19.31 -24.89
N GLU A 145 27.19 19.99 -26.03
CA GLU A 145 28.33 20.58 -26.72
C GLU A 145 28.94 21.67 -25.82
N VAL A 146 30.26 21.62 -25.67
CA VAL A 146 31.04 22.68 -25.03
C VAL A 146 31.25 23.73 -26.13
N PRO A 147 30.88 25.01 -25.92
CA PRO A 147 31.17 26.04 -26.92
C PRO A 147 32.69 26.17 -27.03
N GLU A 148 33.22 26.06 -28.24
CA GLU A 148 34.60 26.40 -28.55
C GLU A 148 34.76 27.91 -28.32
N ASP A 149 35.55 28.29 -27.33
CA ASP A 149 35.99 29.68 -27.17
C ASP A 149 36.83 30.03 -28.40
N GLY A 150 36.34 31.02 -29.16
CA GLY A 150 37.02 31.50 -30.36
C GLY A 150 38.39 32.07 -30.01
N ASP A 151 39.44 31.40 -30.47
CA ASP A 151 40.79 31.92 -30.42
C ASP A 151 40.97 32.92 -31.56
N SER A 152 41.01 34.19 -31.17
CA SER A 152 41.49 35.29 -31.99
C SER A 152 43.01 35.26 -32.03
N THR A 153 43.60 34.96 -33.18
CA THR A 153 44.98 35.38 -33.47
C THR A 153 45.06 36.04 -34.84
N ASP A 154 45.07 37.37 -34.74
CA ASP A 154 45.81 38.37 -35.53
C ASP A 154 46.94 37.83 -36.43
N THR A 155 46.85 38.11 -37.73
CA THR A 155 47.95 38.52 -38.64
C THR A 155 47.38 39.25 -39.84
#